data_AF-A0A1C6BQX6-F1
#
_entry.id   AF-A0A1C6BQX6-F1
#
_cell.length_a   1.000
_cell.length_b   1.000
_cell.length_c   1.000
_cell.angle_alpha   90.00
_cell.angle_beta   90.00
_cell.angle_gamma   90.00
#
_symmetry.space_group_name_H-M   'P 1'
#
loop_
_entity.id
_entity.type
_entity.pdbx_description
1 polymer ?
#
loop_
_entity_poly.entity_id
_entity_poly.type
_entity_poly.pdbx_seq_one_letter_code
_entity_poly.pdbx_strand_id
1 'polypeptide(L)'
;MKQDEFDLRLTQEMADLPPDPGEVQDYNPWQAAMSRILWGMALTTFRLEFFYLQYLLPLLGAALMYLGYRSLRRENPWFRLCWGLSGLLLAIHIALDILAATPVMGWIAGNPAVNWGLTWPIRGMDLLLLFALWRGSRAAFRTVGEAQPPRDWLREGFLCYLLALATALWSELVPATEPSLLGVTITNHWLYYLRPIAFLILEIRLLVCIAHQSDALAGLGYDIAPAPVRVSARPFLLGVFALTLAAIPPALWLGGRIPTGPAEPAAQLTAEQEDIRARLVSLGLPEDVAAALDGAELERCAQAEAVRAGRTYDTDHTDNETPRTDGPAVLHELGGGEAELSSWLLFLPEDQVRQIHFFRYRAMPDLHLQEQFSVDPSGNFHAEDYAGRLLWEKNGQTLAVSPEIRLAGGQTAEELTEDQQLWYELELHRLGHLHYSPSFSFSIPRGAEGMRGWIAYTTAAVPSPLVEDPSDWSYGDFWYVFLRHQERWLHYPFVSIRDLGGSRSAGAYGPIRSVYAPFNFYP
;
A
#
# COMPACT_ATOMS: atom_id res chain seq x y z
N MET A 1 -68.97 -38.21 -0.39
CA MET A 1 -67.54 -38.19 -0.02
C MET A 1 -67.13 -36.73 0.03
N LYS A 2 -66.62 -36.25 1.18
CA LYS A 2 -66.24 -34.84 1.34
C LYS A 2 -64.98 -34.57 0.53
N GLN A 3 -64.90 -33.40 -0.09
CA GLN A 3 -63.80 -32.97 -0.96
C GLN A 3 -62.43 -33.14 -0.29
N ASP A 4 -62.38 -32.88 1.03
CA ASP A 4 -61.20 -33.09 1.88
C ASP A 4 -60.67 -34.53 1.90
N GLU A 5 -61.53 -35.54 1.76
CA GLU A 5 -61.13 -36.95 1.81
C GLU A 5 -60.55 -37.43 0.46
N PHE A 6 -60.98 -36.79 -0.63
CA PHE A 6 -60.41 -36.99 -1.95
C PHE A 6 -59.04 -36.32 -2.06
N ASP A 7 -58.92 -35.09 -1.57
CA ASP A 7 -57.66 -34.34 -1.54
C ASP A 7 -56.63 -35.00 -0.62
N LEU A 8 -57.06 -35.59 0.52
CA LEU A 8 -56.16 -36.34 1.39
C LEU A 8 -55.59 -37.59 0.73
N ARG A 9 -56.41 -38.30 -0.06
CA ARG A 9 -55.99 -39.50 -0.81
C ARG A 9 -55.07 -39.14 -1.96
N LEU A 10 -55.34 -38.04 -2.66
CA LEU A 10 -54.44 -37.51 -3.69
C LEU A 10 -53.09 -37.11 -3.12
N THR A 11 -53.06 -36.46 -1.95
CA THR A 11 -51.79 -36.09 -1.30
C THR A 11 -51.01 -37.31 -0.82
N GLN A 12 -51.70 -38.37 -0.38
CA GLN A 12 -51.07 -39.64 0.01
C GLN A 12 -50.56 -40.43 -1.20
N GLU A 13 -51.33 -40.53 -2.28
CA GLU A 13 -50.89 -41.17 -3.53
C GLU A 13 -49.76 -40.39 -4.22
N MET A 14 -49.74 -39.05 -4.12
CA MET A 14 -48.63 -38.23 -4.60
C MET A 14 -47.37 -38.36 -3.74
N ALA A 15 -47.49 -38.71 -2.46
CA ALA A 15 -46.35 -38.99 -1.58
C ALA A 15 -45.73 -40.38 -1.83
N ASP A 16 -46.50 -41.32 -2.38
CA ASP A 16 -46.07 -42.66 -2.77
C ASP A 16 -45.54 -42.76 -4.22
N LEU A 17 -45.65 -41.69 -5.01
CA LEU A 17 -44.96 -41.61 -6.29
C LEU A 17 -43.45 -41.46 -6.04
N PRO A 18 -42.57 -42.29 -6.66
CA PRO A 18 -41.15 -42.01 -6.64
C PRO A 18 -40.93 -40.59 -7.21
N PRO A 19 -40.06 -39.78 -6.58
CA PRO A 19 -39.84 -38.40 -7.03
C PRO A 19 -39.52 -38.38 -8.52
N ASP A 20 -40.02 -37.36 -9.23
CA ASP A 20 -39.89 -37.22 -10.68
C ASP A 20 -38.43 -37.47 -11.10
N PRO A 21 -38.14 -38.47 -11.96
CA PRO A 21 -36.77 -38.78 -12.35
C PRO A 21 -36.04 -37.57 -12.97
N GLY A 22 -36.77 -36.55 -13.45
CA GLY A 22 -36.18 -35.29 -13.95
C GLY A 22 -35.63 -34.35 -12.87
N GLU A 23 -36.13 -34.38 -11.62
CA GLU A 23 -35.63 -33.51 -10.54
C GLU A 23 -34.52 -34.17 -9.71
N VAL A 24 -34.41 -35.51 -9.77
CA VAL A 24 -33.41 -36.29 -9.01
C VAL A 24 -32.21 -36.69 -9.86
N GLN A 25 -32.28 -36.64 -11.21
CA GLN A 25 -31.18 -37.04 -12.09
C GLN A 25 -30.00 -36.05 -12.17
N ASP A 26 -30.17 -34.77 -11.81
CA ASP A 26 -29.16 -33.73 -12.05
C ASP A 26 -28.30 -33.31 -10.84
N TYR A 27 -28.53 -33.87 -9.65
CA TYR A 27 -27.78 -33.47 -8.46
C TYR A 27 -26.88 -34.59 -7.95
N ASN A 28 -25.80 -34.90 -8.69
CA ASN A 28 -24.70 -35.68 -8.11
C ASN A 28 -23.93 -34.80 -7.10
N PRO A 29 -24.02 -35.07 -5.78
CA PRO A 29 -23.36 -34.27 -4.74
C PRO A 29 -21.84 -34.24 -4.89
N TRP A 30 -21.23 -35.28 -5.47
CA TRP A 30 -19.81 -35.32 -5.83
C TRP A 30 -19.48 -34.28 -6.91
N GLN A 31 -20.21 -34.26 -8.03
CA GLN A 31 -19.99 -33.27 -9.10
C GLN A 31 -20.20 -31.85 -8.59
N ALA A 32 -21.21 -31.64 -7.74
CA ALA A 32 -21.45 -30.33 -7.13
C ALA A 32 -20.28 -29.91 -6.21
N ALA A 33 -19.68 -30.83 -5.46
CA ALA A 33 -18.51 -30.53 -4.63
C ALA A 33 -17.28 -30.20 -5.50
N MET A 34 -17.05 -30.99 -6.55
CA MET A 34 -15.91 -30.80 -7.44
C MET A 34 -16.00 -29.53 -8.29
N SER A 35 -17.20 -29.19 -8.77
CA SER A 35 -17.45 -27.93 -9.48
C SER A 35 -17.08 -26.72 -8.62
N ARG A 36 -17.39 -26.74 -7.31
CA ARG A 36 -16.98 -25.67 -6.38
C ARG A 36 -15.46 -25.61 -6.21
N ILE A 37 -14.78 -26.76 -6.13
CA ILE A 37 -13.31 -26.81 -6.04
C ILE A 37 -12.68 -26.24 -7.32
N LEU A 38 -13.21 -26.60 -8.49
CA LEU A 38 -12.69 -26.16 -9.78
C LEU A 38 -12.85 -24.65 -9.98
N TRP A 39 -14.05 -24.11 -9.74
CA TRP A 39 -14.26 -22.67 -9.73
C TRP A 39 -13.41 -21.97 -8.67
N GLY A 40 -13.30 -22.59 -7.50
CA GLY A 40 -12.48 -22.08 -6.41
C GLY A 40 -11.01 -21.90 -6.82
N MET A 41 -10.43 -22.93 -7.41
CA MET A 41 -9.05 -22.94 -7.90
C MET A 41 -8.84 -21.94 -9.04
N ALA A 42 -9.76 -21.88 -10.00
CA ALA A 42 -9.68 -20.91 -11.09
C ALA A 42 -9.65 -19.46 -10.56
N LEU A 43 -10.50 -19.14 -9.59
CA LEU A 43 -10.60 -17.80 -9.00
C LEU A 43 -9.40 -17.41 -8.11
N THR A 44 -8.73 -18.39 -7.49
CA THR A 44 -7.48 -18.13 -6.76
C THR A 44 -6.26 -18.02 -7.67
N THR A 45 -6.29 -18.65 -8.84
CA THR A 45 -5.17 -18.65 -9.80
C THR A 45 -5.15 -17.42 -10.68
N PHE A 46 -6.29 -17.02 -11.26
CA PHE A 46 -6.34 -15.91 -12.20
C PHE A 46 -6.56 -14.58 -11.46
N ARG A 47 -5.54 -13.71 -11.47
CA ARG A 47 -5.62 -12.38 -10.89
C ARG A 47 -6.10 -11.37 -11.94
N LEU A 48 -7.20 -10.68 -11.64
CA LEU A 48 -7.73 -9.60 -12.46
C LEU A 48 -7.51 -8.28 -11.72
N GLU A 49 -6.62 -7.42 -12.22
CA GLU A 49 -6.16 -6.21 -11.50
C GLU A 49 -7.09 -5.00 -11.63
N PHE A 50 -8.34 -5.23 -12.04
CA PHE A 50 -9.34 -4.19 -12.24
C PHE A 50 -10.55 -4.43 -11.32
N PHE A 51 -11.26 -3.36 -10.95
CA PHE A 51 -12.45 -3.40 -10.07
C PHE A 51 -12.27 -4.17 -8.75
N TYR A 52 -11.08 -4.15 -8.15
CA TYR A 52 -10.77 -4.89 -6.90
C TYR A 52 -10.92 -6.42 -6.99
N LEU A 53 -11.03 -6.97 -8.19
CA LEU A 53 -11.19 -8.41 -8.42
C LEU A 53 -9.96 -9.20 -7.96
N GLN A 54 -8.78 -8.59 -7.91
CA GLN A 54 -7.56 -9.18 -7.38
C GLN A 54 -7.62 -9.52 -5.88
N TYR A 55 -8.61 -8.99 -5.16
CA TYR A 55 -8.89 -9.30 -3.75
C TYR A 55 -10.18 -10.12 -3.61
N LEU A 56 -11.23 -9.74 -4.34
CA LEU A 56 -12.53 -10.41 -4.25
C LEU A 56 -12.52 -11.85 -4.79
N LEU A 57 -11.85 -12.08 -5.94
CA LEU A 57 -11.85 -13.40 -6.59
C LEU A 57 -11.06 -14.43 -5.77
N PRO A 58 -9.84 -14.16 -5.27
CA PRO A 58 -9.13 -15.11 -4.43
C PRO A 58 -9.90 -15.45 -3.14
N LEU A 59 -10.53 -14.46 -2.49
CA LEU A 59 -11.36 -14.70 -1.30
C LEU A 59 -12.58 -15.58 -1.62
N LEU A 60 -13.29 -15.28 -2.71
CA LEU A 60 -14.40 -16.10 -3.20
C LEU A 60 -13.92 -17.53 -3.52
N GLY A 61 -12.78 -17.62 -4.21
CA GLY A 61 -12.21 -18.88 -4.66
C GLY A 61 -11.84 -19.79 -3.49
N ALA A 62 -11.13 -19.26 -2.49
CA ALA A 62 -10.78 -19.98 -1.27
C ALA A 62 -12.04 -20.43 -0.49
N ALA A 63 -13.09 -19.60 -0.45
CA ALA A 63 -14.35 -19.95 0.21
C ALA A 63 -15.10 -21.06 -0.55
N LEU A 64 -15.10 -21.06 -1.88
CA LEU A 64 -15.65 -22.13 -2.70
C LEU A 64 -14.87 -23.44 -2.54
N MET A 65 -13.53 -23.39 -2.51
CA MET A 65 -12.70 -24.56 -2.22
C MET A 65 -13.05 -25.15 -0.85
N TYR A 66 -13.15 -24.31 0.19
CA TYR A 66 -13.55 -24.76 1.52
C TYR A 66 -14.92 -25.44 1.51
N LEU A 67 -15.92 -24.86 0.83
CA LEU A 67 -17.25 -25.45 0.73
C LEU A 67 -17.25 -26.78 -0.04
N GLY A 68 -16.47 -26.89 -1.11
CA GLY A 68 -16.30 -28.12 -1.87
C GLY A 68 -15.69 -29.24 -1.01
N TYR A 69 -14.56 -28.98 -0.35
CA TYR A 69 -13.91 -29.96 0.52
C TYR A 69 -14.70 -30.27 1.79
N ARG A 70 -15.49 -29.33 2.30
CA ARG A 70 -16.39 -29.56 3.43
C ARG A 70 -17.38 -30.69 3.13
N SER A 71 -17.87 -30.80 1.90
CA SER A 71 -18.76 -31.89 1.49
C SER A 71 -18.03 -33.24 1.49
N LEU A 72 -16.74 -33.26 1.14
CA LEU A 72 -15.91 -34.47 1.02
C LEU A 72 -15.24 -34.94 2.32
N ARG A 73 -15.35 -34.16 3.41
CA ARG A 73 -14.53 -34.33 4.65
C ARG A 73 -14.62 -35.70 5.35
N ARG A 74 -15.68 -36.48 5.10
CA ARG A 74 -15.93 -37.78 5.75
C ARG A 74 -15.58 -38.99 4.88
N GLU A 75 -15.35 -38.78 3.58
CA GLU A 75 -15.12 -39.84 2.61
C GLU A 75 -13.78 -40.55 2.84
N ASN A 76 -12.68 -39.81 3.03
CA ASN A 76 -11.38 -40.39 3.31
C ASN A 76 -10.45 -39.41 4.09
N PRO A 77 -9.33 -39.90 4.65
CA PRO A 77 -8.39 -39.07 5.40
C PRO A 77 -7.76 -37.94 4.57
N TRP A 78 -7.56 -38.15 3.27
CA TRP A 78 -6.97 -37.16 2.36
C TRP A 78 -7.91 -35.97 2.12
N PHE A 79 -9.21 -36.20 1.93
CA PHE A 79 -10.20 -35.15 1.81
C PHE A 79 -10.45 -34.44 3.14
N ARG A 80 -10.27 -35.12 4.28
CA ARG A 80 -10.23 -34.46 5.59
C ARG A 80 -9.04 -33.49 5.70
N LEU A 81 -7.87 -33.89 5.20
CA LEU A 81 -6.71 -33.00 5.09
C LEU A 81 -7.01 -31.82 4.16
N CYS A 82 -7.59 -32.04 2.98
CA CYS A 82 -7.99 -30.96 2.07
C CYS A 82 -8.96 -29.97 2.73
N TRP A 83 -9.90 -30.45 3.54
CA TRP A 83 -10.83 -29.60 4.27
C TRP A 83 -10.11 -28.73 5.31
N GLY A 84 -9.17 -29.30 6.07
CA GLY A 84 -8.33 -28.54 7.01
C GLY A 84 -7.47 -27.48 6.30
N LEU A 85 -6.76 -27.88 5.24
CA LEU A 85 -5.89 -26.99 4.48
C LEU A 85 -6.66 -25.87 3.75
N SER A 86 -7.82 -26.17 3.17
CA SER A 86 -8.66 -25.13 2.55
C SER A 86 -9.25 -24.15 3.57
N GLY A 87 -9.53 -24.60 4.80
CA GLY A 87 -9.91 -23.71 5.90
C GLY A 87 -8.77 -22.78 6.30
N LEU A 88 -7.53 -23.28 6.36
CA LEU A 88 -6.34 -22.48 6.62
C LEU A 88 -6.07 -21.48 5.47
N LEU A 89 -6.15 -21.95 4.22
CA LEU A 89 -6.00 -21.10 3.02
C LEU A 89 -7.03 -19.96 3.00
N LEU A 90 -8.29 -20.25 3.36
CA LEU A 90 -9.33 -19.22 3.48
C LEU A 90 -8.99 -18.21 4.58
N ALA A 91 -8.55 -18.68 5.75
CA ALA A 91 -8.13 -17.79 6.84
C ALA A 91 -6.94 -16.89 6.43
N ILE A 92 -5.98 -17.43 5.68
CA ILE A 92 -4.85 -16.67 5.14
C ILE A 92 -5.33 -15.59 4.17
N HIS A 93 -6.24 -15.91 3.24
CA HIS A 93 -6.79 -14.91 2.31
C HIS A 93 -7.53 -13.78 3.05
N ILE A 94 -8.38 -14.13 4.03
CA ILE A 94 -9.04 -13.13 4.90
C ILE A 94 -8.00 -12.24 5.60
N ALA A 95 -6.95 -12.84 6.17
CA ALA A 95 -5.90 -12.10 6.86
C ALA A 95 -5.11 -11.19 5.91
N LEU A 96 -4.75 -11.66 4.72
CA LEU A 96 -4.02 -10.88 3.72
C LEU A 96 -4.85 -9.70 3.21
N ASP A 97 -6.16 -9.89 2.97
CA ASP A 97 -7.06 -8.80 2.58
C ASP A 97 -7.19 -7.76 3.70
N ILE A 98 -7.28 -8.18 4.96
CA ILE A 98 -7.28 -7.24 6.10
C ILE A 98 -5.93 -6.53 6.21
N LEU A 99 -4.82 -7.24 6.01
CA LEU A 99 -3.47 -6.68 6.12
C LEU A 99 -3.16 -5.70 5.00
N ALA A 100 -3.71 -5.91 3.80
CA ALA A 100 -3.64 -4.96 2.69
C ALA A 100 -4.31 -3.62 3.00
N ALA A 101 -5.15 -3.56 4.04
CA ALA A 101 -5.69 -2.33 4.61
C ALA A 101 -4.79 -1.69 5.69
N THR A 102 -3.55 -2.14 5.83
CA THR A 102 -2.57 -1.65 6.82
C THR A 102 -1.21 -1.39 6.16
N PRO A 103 -0.32 -0.58 6.77
CA PRO A 103 1.03 -0.36 6.26
C PRO A 103 1.91 -1.63 6.27
N VAL A 104 1.50 -2.67 6.97
CA VAL A 104 2.28 -3.92 7.09
C VAL A 104 2.45 -4.59 5.73
N MET A 105 1.45 -4.51 4.85
CA MET A 105 1.57 -5.12 3.52
C MET A 105 2.63 -4.42 2.66
N GLY A 106 2.74 -3.09 2.76
CA GLY A 106 3.81 -2.33 2.13
C GLY A 106 5.19 -2.71 2.67
N TRP A 107 5.31 -2.89 4.00
CA TRP A 107 6.54 -3.36 4.62
C TRP A 107 6.92 -4.79 4.21
N ILE A 108 5.96 -5.71 4.12
CA ILE A 108 6.20 -7.08 3.63
C ILE A 108 6.67 -7.04 2.17
N ALA A 109 6.02 -6.25 1.32
CA ALA A 109 6.38 -6.14 -0.09
C ALA A 109 7.77 -5.54 -0.28
N GLY A 110 8.16 -4.58 0.56
CA GLY A 110 9.49 -3.96 0.54
C GLY A 110 10.62 -4.83 1.08
N ASN A 111 10.32 -5.95 1.75
CA ASN A 111 11.34 -6.89 2.25
C ASN A 111 11.30 -8.22 1.44
N PRO A 112 12.24 -8.43 0.50
CA PRO A 112 12.24 -9.62 -0.35
C PRO A 112 12.27 -10.94 0.42
N ALA A 113 13.03 -11.00 1.51
CA ALA A 113 13.16 -12.21 2.32
C ALA A 113 11.84 -12.59 3.01
N VAL A 114 11.13 -11.60 3.56
CA VAL A 114 9.81 -11.82 4.19
C VAL A 114 8.76 -12.16 3.14
N ASN A 115 8.76 -11.45 2.01
CA ASN A 115 7.84 -11.71 0.91
C ASN A 115 8.00 -13.14 0.37
N TRP A 116 9.22 -13.57 0.07
CA TRP A 116 9.51 -14.94 -0.35
C TRP A 116 9.18 -15.96 0.73
N GLY A 117 9.49 -15.64 1.98
CA GLY A 117 9.17 -16.46 3.15
C GLY A 117 7.68 -16.69 3.37
N LEU A 118 6.80 -15.83 2.84
CA LEU A 118 5.34 -16.00 2.89
C LEU A 118 4.79 -16.66 1.61
N THR A 119 5.30 -16.24 0.45
CA THR A 119 4.80 -16.69 -0.86
C THR A 119 5.01 -18.20 -1.06
N TRP A 120 6.21 -18.70 -0.82
CA TRP A 120 6.54 -20.11 -1.10
C TRP A 120 5.82 -21.11 -0.19
N PRO A 121 5.64 -20.85 1.12
CA PRO A 121 4.78 -21.69 1.96
C PRO A 121 3.32 -21.74 1.51
N ILE A 122 2.74 -20.62 1.04
CA ILE A 122 1.38 -20.60 0.50
C ILE A 122 1.30 -21.48 -0.76
N ARG A 123 2.27 -21.35 -1.68
CA ARG A 123 2.35 -22.23 -2.87
C ARG A 123 2.57 -23.70 -2.51
N GLY A 124 3.33 -23.98 -1.46
CA GLY A 124 3.52 -25.32 -0.92
C GLY A 124 2.23 -25.92 -0.35
N MET A 125 1.38 -25.09 0.26
CA MET A 125 0.07 -25.50 0.73
C MET A 125 -0.88 -25.83 -0.44
N ASP A 126 -0.88 -25.03 -1.52
CA ASP A 126 -1.64 -25.32 -2.74
C ASP A 126 -1.19 -26.64 -3.38
N LEU A 127 0.12 -26.88 -3.43
CA LEU A 127 0.70 -28.15 -3.89
C LEU A 127 0.23 -29.34 -3.02
N LEU A 128 0.23 -29.17 -1.69
CA LEU A 128 -0.23 -30.19 -0.76
C LEU A 128 -1.74 -30.44 -0.89
N LEU A 129 -2.54 -29.41 -1.13
CA LEU A 129 -3.97 -29.51 -1.43
C LEU A 129 -4.21 -30.33 -2.69
N LEU A 130 -3.50 -30.05 -3.78
CA LEU A 130 -3.58 -30.80 -5.04
C LEU A 130 -3.11 -32.25 -4.87
N PHE A 131 -2.01 -32.46 -4.14
CA PHE A 131 -1.52 -33.80 -3.84
C PHE A 131 -2.55 -34.60 -3.03
N ALA A 132 -3.13 -34.01 -1.99
CA ALA A 132 -4.15 -34.63 -1.18
C ALA A 132 -5.43 -34.90 -1.99
N LEU A 133 -5.84 -34.00 -2.89
CA LEU A 133 -6.94 -34.20 -3.82
C LEU A 133 -6.68 -35.41 -4.75
N TRP A 134 -5.47 -35.51 -5.29
CA TRP A 134 -5.05 -36.65 -6.11
C TRP A 134 -5.05 -37.98 -5.35
N ARG A 135 -4.53 -37.99 -4.12
CA ARG A 135 -4.54 -39.21 -3.27
C ARG A 135 -5.95 -39.59 -2.83
N GLY A 136 -6.79 -38.61 -2.53
CA GLY A 136 -8.18 -38.79 -2.13
C GLY A 136 -9.04 -39.37 -3.26
N SER A 137 -8.92 -38.83 -4.47
CA SER A 137 -9.64 -39.36 -5.64
C SER A 137 -9.21 -40.79 -5.99
N ARG A 138 -7.91 -41.13 -5.93
CA ARG A 138 -7.45 -42.52 -6.11
C ARG A 138 -7.99 -43.47 -5.05
N ALA A 139 -8.18 -43.00 -3.82
CA ALA A 139 -8.84 -43.79 -2.79
C ALA A 139 -10.31 -44.03 -3.12
N ALA A 140 -11.02 -43.02 -3.65
CA ALA A 140 -12.40 -43.15 -4.12
C ALA A 140 -12.54 -44.13 -5.32
N PHE A 141 -11.61 -44.15 -6.27
CA PHE A 141 -11.63 -45.16 -7.34
C PHE A 141 -11.51 -46.59 -6.81
N ARG A 142 -10.73 -46.80 -5.74
CA ARG A 142 -10.58 -48.14 -5.14
C ARG A 142 -11.87 -48.62 -4.47
N THR A 143 -12.72 -47.73 -3.97
CA THR A 143 -13.99 -48.12 -3.35
C THR A 143 -15.03 -48.57 -4.36
N VAL A 144 -14.95 -48.09 -5.61
CA VAL A 144 -15.85 -48.48 -6.71
C VAL A 144 -15.44 -49.82 -7.35
N GLY A 145 -14.23 -50.33 -7.08
CA GLY A 145 -13.87 -51.73 -7.34
C GLY A 145 -13.45 -52.07 -8.78
N GLU A 146 -12.99 -51.12 -9.59
CA GLU A 146 -12.58 -51.41 -10.97
C GLU A 146 -11.25 -52.20 -11.09
N ALA A 147 -11.24 -53.16 -12.02
CA ALA A 147 -10.09 -54.01 -12.37
C ALA A 147 -9.06 -53.31 -13.28
N GLN A 148 -9.44 -52.20 -13.94
CA GLN A 148 -8.55 -51.35 -14.73
C GLN A 148 -8.78 -49.90 -14.32
N PRO A 149 -7.82 -49.23 -13.65
CA PRO A 149 -7.99 -47.85 -13.26
C PRO A 149 -8.07 -46.96 -14.51
N PRO A 150 -9.03 -46.02 -14.60
CA PRO A 150 -9.11 -45.08 -15.71
C PRO A 150 -7.86 -44.19 -15.73
N ARG A 151 -7.66 -43.49 -16.85
CA ARG A 151 -6.53 -42.57 -17.05
C ARG A 151 -6.40 -41.62 -15.85
N ASP A 152 -5.21 -41.56 -15.25
CA ASP A 152 -4.93 -40.75 -14.05
C ASP A 152 -4.75 -39.28 -14.45
N TRP A 153 -5.85 -38.58 -14.75
CA TRP A 153 -5.84 -37.19 -15.17
C TRP A 153 -5.28 -36.27 -14.09
N LEU A 154 -5.54 -36.56 -12.81
CA LEU A 154 -5.00 -35.76 -11.71
C LEU A 154 -3.49 -35.88 -11.56
N ARG A 155 -2.87 -37.00 -11.94
CA ARG A 155 -1.41 -37.08 -12.05
C ARG A 155 -0.89 -36.13 -13.13
N GLU A 156 -1.53 -36.09 -14.29
CA GLU A 156 -1.18 -35.13 -15.35
C GLU A 156 -1.38 -33.69 -14.88
N GLY A 157 -2.50 -33.38 -14.22
CA GLY A 157 -2.76 -32.07 -13.64
C GLY A 157 -1.72 -31.66 -12.60
N PHE A 158 -1.34 -32.58 -11.69
CA PHE A 158 -0.29 -32.34 -10.70
C PHE A 158 1.06 -32.03 -11.35
N LEU A 159 1.40 -32.73 -12.45
CA LEU A 159 2.61 -32.42 -13.23
C LEU A 159 2.50 -31.05 -13.91
N CYS A 160 1.33 -30.68 -14.44
CA CYS A 160 1.11 -29.33 -14.99
C CYS A 160 1.32 -28.25 -13.93
N TYR A 161 0.81 -28.45 -12.72
CA TYR A 161 1.01 -27.51 -11.61
C TYR A 161 2.48 -27.40 -11.18
N LEU A 162 3.22 -28.53 -11.12
CA LEU A 162 4.66 -28.50 -10.85
C LEU A 162 5.44 -27.71 -11.92
N LEU A 163 5.07 -27.89 -13.19
CA LEU A 163 5.67 -27.13 -14.29
C LEU A 163 5.29 -25.64 -14.23
N ALA A 164 4.05 -25.32 -13.84
CA ALA A 164 3.61 -23.94 -13.63
C ALA A 164 4.40 -23.27 -12.50
N LEU A 165 4.59 -23.98 -11.38
CA LEU A 165 5.40 -23.52 -10.26
C LEU A 165 6.87 -23.33 -10.63
N ALA A 166 7.45 -24.27 -11.41
CA ALA A 166 8.80 -24.13 -11.93
C ALA A 166 8.92 -22.94 -12.89
N THR A 167 7.90 -22.67 -13.69
CA THR A 167 7.84 -21.51 -14.59
C THR A 167 7.77 -20.19 -13.80
N ALA A 168 6.97 -20.17 -12.72
CA ALA A 168 6.89 -19.03 -11.81
C ALA A 168 8.23 -18.77 -11.10
N LEU A 169 8.85 -19.81 -10.53
CA LEU A 169 10.18 -19.72 -9.91
C LEU A 169 11.23 -19.24 -10.91
N TRP A 170 11.20 -19.74 -12.14
CA TRP A 170 12.12 -19.31 -13.19
C TRP A 170 11.91 -17.84 -13.56
N SER A 171 10.67 -17.34 -13.53
CA SER A 171 10.38 -15.94 -13.76
C SER A 171 10.91 -15.03 -12.64
N GLU A 172 10.91 -15.50 -11.39
CA GLU A 172 11.48 -14.77 -10.25
C GLU A 172 13.02 -14.80 -10.26
N LEU A 173 13.62 -15.95 -10.55
CA LEU A 173 15.08 -16.11 -10.55
C LEU A 173 15.76 -15.45 -11.75
N VAL A 174 15.06 -15.31 -12.87
CA VAL A 174 15.59 -14.69 -14.09
C VAL A 174 14.55 -13.71 -14.62
N PRO A 175 14.46 -12.48 -14.06
CA PRO A 175 13.53 -11.46 -14.52
C PRO A 175 13.74 -11.17 -16.01
N ALA A 176 12.64 -11.06 -16.78
CA ALA A 176 12.66 -10.68 -18.20
C ALA A 176 12.43 -9.18 -18.40
N THR A 177 12.57 -8.44 -17.30
CA THR A 177 12.28 -7.02 -17.18
C THR A 177 13.29 -6.39 -16.25
N GLU A 178 13.69 -5.18 -16.57
CA GLU A 178 14.45 -4.30 -15.69
C GLU A 178 13.58 -3.09 -15.36
N PRO A 179 13.79 -2.45 -14.19
CA PRO A 179 13.24 -1.13 -13.93
C PRO A 179 13.67 -0.16 -15.06
N SER A 180 12.87 0.88 -15.30
CA SER A 180 13.21 1.97 -16.22
C SER A 180 12.59 3.29 -15.76
N LEU A 181 13.16 4.42 -16.20
CA LEU A 181 12.63 5.78 -15.98
C LEU A 181 11.12 5.92 -16.21
N LEU A 182 10.58 5.22 -17.22
CA LEU A 182 9.16 5.27 -17.60
C LEU A 182 8.42 3.96 -17.28
N GLY A 183 8.86 3.23 -16.26
CA GLY A 183 8.22 2.02 -15.76
C GLY A 183 9.13 0.81 -15.81
N VAL A 184 8.82 -0.15 -16.69
CA VAL A 184 9.53 -1.43 -16.77
C VAL A 184 9.99 -1.64 -18.21
N THR A 185 11.30 -1.77 -18.42
CA THR A 185 11.86 -2.13 -19.72
C THR A 185 11.89 -3.63 -19.88
N ILE A 186 11.42 -4.10 -21.04
CA ILE A 186 11.42 -5.52 -21.36
C ILE A 186 12.79 -5.87 -21.92
N THR A 187 13.62 -6.53 -21.10
CA THR A 187 14.97 -6.98 -21.49
C THR A 187 14.90 -8.12 -22.48
N ASN A 188 13.89 -9.00 -22.31
CA ASN A 188 13.68 -10.14 -23.17
C ASN A 188 12.21 -10.32 -23.52
N HIS A 189 11.84 -9.82 -24.69
CA HIS A 189 10.46 -9.85 -25.19
C HIS A 189 9.90 -11.27 -25.31
N TRP A 190 10.72 -12.25 -25.72
CA TRP A 190 10.24 -13.62 -25.87
C TRP A 190 9.93 -14.25 -24.51
N LEU A 191 10.83 -14.11 -23.52
CA LEU A 191 10.62 -14.64 -22.17
C LEU A 191 9.45 -13.94 -21.47
N TYR A 192 9.36 -12.62 -21.62
CA TYR A 192 8.34 -11.80 -20.98
C TYR A 192 6.93 -12.24 -21.36
N TYR A 193 6.66 -12.50 -22.64
CA TYR A 193 5.34 -12.94 -23.09
C TYR A 193 5.15 -14.46 -23.00
N LEU A 194 6.17 -15.26 -23.29
CA LEU A 194 5.99 -16.71 -23.36
C LEU A 194 5.79 -17.35 -21.99
N ARG A 195 6.47 -16.89 -20.94
CA ARG A 195 6.32 -17.49 -19.60
C ARG A 195 4.91 -17.33 -19.03
N PRO A 196 4.27 -16.15 -19.04
CA PRO A 196 2.87 -16.02 -18.66
C PRO A 196 1.95 -16.89 -19.51
N ILE A 197 2.16 -16.96 -20.84
CA ILE A 197 1.34 -17.81 -21.72
C ILE A 197 1.50 -19.30 -21.35
N ALA A 198 2.73 -19.76 -21.14
CA ALA A 198 3.02 -21.14 -20.73
C ALA A 198 2.38 -21.45 -19.37
N PHE A 199 2.51 -20.54 -18.40
CA PHE A 199 1.86 -20.64 -17.10
C PHE A 199 0.34 -20.77 -17.24
N LEU A 200 -0.30 -19.91 -18.03
CA LEU A 200 -1.75 -19.94 -18.28
C LEU A 200 -2.20 -21.27 -18.92
N ILE A 201 -1.47 -21.77 -19.92
CA ILE A 201 -1.79 -23.05 -20.57
C ILE A 201 -1.72 -24.20 -19.57
N LEU A 202 -0.69 -24.22 -18.71
CA LEU A 202 -0.50 -25.25 -17.69
C LEU A 202 -1.63 -25.24 -16.64
N GLU A 203 -2.03 -24.05 -16.18
CA GLU A 203 -3.14 -23.87 -15.23
C GLU A 203 -4.50 -24.27 -15.84
N ILE A 204 -4.77 -23.87 -17.09
CA ILE A 204 -5.98 -24.31 -17.80
C ILE A 204 -5.99 -25.83 -17.95
N ARG A 205 -4.85 -26.44 -18.31
CA ARG A 205 -4.74 -27.89 -18.43
C ARG A 205 -4.95 -28.61 -17.10
N LEU A 206 -4.45 -28.05 -15.99
CA LEU A 206 -4.71 -28.55 -14.64
C LEU A 206 -6.21 -28.57 -14.34
N LEU A 207 -6.92 -27.46 -14.60
CA LEU A 207 -8.37 -27.38 -14.37
C LEU A 207 -9.14 -28.41 -15.22
N VAL A 208 -8.76 -28.58 -16.48
CA VAL A 208 -9.34 -29.60 -17.38
C VAL A 208 -9.08 -31.02 -16.87
N CYS A 209 -7.89 -31.30 -16.34
CA CYS A 209 -7.58 -32.59 -15.71
C CYS A 209 -8.47 -32.89 -14.50
N ILE A 210 -8.72 -31.87 -13.66
CA ILE A 210 -9.61 -32.01 -12.50
C ILE A 210 -11.05 -32.28 -12.96
N ALA A 211 -11.53 -31.55 -13.97
CA ALA A 211 -12.86 -31.77 -14.55
C ALA A 211 -13.03 -33.20 -15.09
N HIS A 212 -12.10 -33.66 -15.93
CA HIS A 212 -12.17 -35.01 -16.48
C HIS A 212 -12.10 -36.11 -15.41
N GLN A 213 -11.29 -35.93 -14.36
CA GLN A 213 -11.27 -36.89 -13.26
C GLN A 213 -12.60 -36.91 -12.50
N SER A 214 -13.23 -35.75 -12.33
CA SER A 214 -14.55 -35.62 -11.72
C SER A 214 -15.60 -36.41 -12.49
N ASP A 215 -15.64 -36.22 -13.81
CA ASP A 215 -16.61 -36.86 -14.70
C ASP A 215 -16.40 -38.36 -14.77
N ALA A 216 -15.14 -38.81 -14.76
CA ALA A 216 -14.81 -40.23 -14.70
C ALA A 216 -15.36 -40.90 -13.44
N LEU A 217 -15.25 -40.27 -12.25
CA LEU A 217 -15.83 -40.80 -11.02
C LEU A 217 -17.35 -40.78 -11.04
N ALA A 218 -17.95 -39.69 -11.53
CA ALA A 218 -19.40 -39.56 -11.62
C ALA A 218 -20.01 -40.60 -12.57
N GLY A 219 -19.38 -40.83 -13.73
CA GLY A 219 -19.80 -41.82 -14.72
C GLY A 219 -19.72 -43.27 -14.21
N LEU A 220 -18.91 -43.53 -13.20
CA LEU A 220 -18.83 -44.83 -12.51
C LEU A 220 -19.86 -44.96 -11.37
N GLY A 221 -20.76 -43.99 -11.20
CA GLY A 221 -21.77 -43.99 -10.15
C GLY A 221 -21.20 -43.71 -8.75
N TYR A 222 -20.03 -43.05 -8.66
CA TYR A 222 -19.54 -42.59 -7.36
C TYR A 222 -20.47 -41.50 -6.83
N ASP A 223 -21.08 -41.79 -5.68
CA ASP A 223 -21.92 -40.88 -4.92
C ASP A 223 -21.40 -40.77 -3.49
N ILE A 224 -21.58 -39.60 -2.87
CA ILE A 224 -21.13 -39.31 -1.52
C ILE A 224 -22.32 -39.14 -0.59
N ALA A 225 -22.19 -39.55 0.66
CA ALA A 225 -23.18 -39.23 1.68
C ALA A 225 -22.91 -37.80 2.20
N PRO A 226 -23.70 -36.77 1.82
CA PRO A 226 -23.40 -35.40 2.21
C PRO A 226 -23.40 -35.26 3.72
N ALA A 227 -22.25 -34.88 4.28
CA ALA A 227 -22.12 -34.73 5.72
C ALA A 227 -23.00 -33.57 6.23
N PRO A 228 -23.71 -33.72 7.37
CA PRO A 228 -24.72 -32.77 7.82
C PRO A 228 -24.16 -31.36 7.92
N VAL A 229 -24.94 -30.40 7.45
CA VAL A 229 -24.55 -29.00 7.27
C VAL A 229 -25.34 -28.13 8.25
N ARG A 230 -24.62 -27.44 9.15
CA ARG A 230 -25.24 -26.48 10.09
C ARG A 230 -25.50 -25.10 9.47
N VAL A 231 -24.72 -24.74 8.45
CA VAL A 231 -24.76 -23.43 7.77
C VAL A 231 -24.63 -23.69 6.27
N SER A 232 -25.64 -23.29 5.50
CA SER A 232 -25.68 -23.47 4.05
C SER A 232 -24.64 -22.60 3.34
N ALA A 233 -24.38 -22.87 2.06
CA ALA A 233 -23.29 -22.22 1.31
C ALA A 233 -23.43 -20.70 1.23
N ARG A 234 -24.63 -20.18 0.92
CA ARG A 234 -24.89 -18.74 0.77
C ARG A 234 -24.60 -17.92 2.04
N PRO A 235 -25.16 -18.24 3.22
CA PRO A 235 -24.87 -17.49 4.44
C PRO A 235 -23.41 -17.64 4.88
N PHE A 236 -22.74 -18.75 4.59
CA PHE A 236 -21.31 -18.88 4.84
C PHE A 236 -20.50 -17.89 3.98
N LEU A 237 -20.75 -17.84 2.68
CA LEU A 237 -20.09 -16.89 1.77
C LEU A 237 -20.34 -15.45 2.21
N LEU A 238 -21.61 -15.09 2.44
CA LEU A 238 -21.96 -13.75 2.94
C LEU A 238 -21.27 -13.44 4.27
N GLY A 239 -21.17 -14.42 5.18
CA GLY A 239 -20.48 -14.27 6.46
C GLY A 239 -18.98 -13.98 6.29
N VAL A 240 -18.30 -14.66 5.36
CA VAL A 240 -16.88 -14.41 5.06
C VAL A 240 -16.69 -13.00 4.53
N PHE A 241 -17.46 -12.60 3.51
CA PHE A 241 -17.36 -11.24 2.95
C PHE A 241 -17.72 -10.15 3.96
N ALA A 242 -18.78 -10.36 4.75
CA ALA A 242 -19.18 -9.43 5.78
C ALA A 242 -18.12 -9.30 6.88
N LEU A 243 -17.48 -10.42 7.28
CA LEU A 243 -16.39 -10.41 8.24
C LEU A 243 -15.19 -9.61 7.71
N THR A 244 -14.71 -9.91 6.51
CA THR A 244 -13.57 -9.20 5.90
C THR A 244 -13.88 -7.71 5.74
N LEU A 245 -15.06 -7.38 5.20
CA LEU A 245 -15.46 -5.98 5.00
C LEU A 245 -15.62 -5.22 6.32
N ALA A 246 -16.13 -5.86 7.37
CA ALA A 246 -16.24 -5.25 8.70
C ALA A 246 -14.89 -5.06 9.39
N ALA A 247 -13.89 -5.88 9.06
CA ALA A 247 -12.54 -5.79 9.62
C ALA A 247 -11.65 -4.73 8.95
N ILE A 248 -11.94 -4.34 7.70
CA ILE A 248 -11.17 -3.33 6.95
C ILE A 248 -11.18 -1.94 7.63
N PRO A 249 -12.33 -1.33 7.98
CA PRO A 249 -12.36 0.00 8.60
C PRO A 249 -11.53 0.14 9.90
N PRO A 250 -11.62 -0.77 10.89
CA PRO A 250 -10.75 -0.67 12.07
C PRO A 250 -9.28 -0.93 11.72
N ALA A 251 -8.97 -1.78 10.74
CA ALA A 251 -7.60 -2.00 10.28
C ALA A 251 -7.00 -0.73 9.65
N LEU A 252 -7.74 -0.04 8.78
CA LEU A 252 -7.34 1.26 8.21
C LEU A 252 -7.15 2.32 9.29
N TRP A 253 -8.08 2.39 10.25
CA TRP A 253 -8.03 3.38 11.32
C TRP A 253 -6.81 3.21 12.22
N LEU A 254 -6.50 1.98 12.60
CA LEU A 254 -5.34 1.66 13.45
C LEU A 254 -4.03 1.74 12.66
N GLY A 255 -4.02 1.25 11.42
CA GLY A 255 -2.85 1.23 10.54
C GLY A 255 -2.49 2.60 9.97
N GLY A 256 -3.46 3.49 9.79
CA GLY A 256 -3.25 4.82 9.23
C GLY A 256 -2.67 5.85 10.19
N ARG A 257 -2.49 5.54 11.49
CA ARG A 257 -1.85 6.47 12.43
C ARG A 257 -0.34 6.31 12.43
N ILE A 258 0.37 7.40 12.19
CA ILE A 258 1.81 7.53 12.24
C ILE A 258 2.22 7.97 13.65
N PRO A 259 3.12 7.23 14.33
CA PRO A 259 3.65 7.67 15.61
C PRO A 259 4.35 9.01 15.47
N THR A 260 3.89 10.03 16.20
CA THR A 260 4.47 11.39 16.19
C THR A 260 5.55 11.56 17.27
N GLY A 261 5.95 10.46 17.93
CA GLY A 261 6.93 10.45 19.01
C GLY A 261 6.37 10.89 20.37
N PRO A 262 7.12 10.69 21.47
CA PRO A 262 6.80 11.29 22.75
C PRO A 262 7.02 12.81 22.64
N ALA A 263 5.97 13.56 22.97
CA ALA A 263 6.05 15.01 22.97
C ALA A 263 6.55 15.51 24.32
N GLU A 264 7.45 16.47 24.30
CA GLU A 264 7.91 17.14 25.51
C GLU A 264 7.41 18.58 25.52
N PRO A 265 7.16 19.17 26.70
CA PRO A 265 6.95 20.61 26.80
C PRO A 265 8.09 21.35 26.10
N ALA A 266 7.77 22.40 25.35
CA ALA A 266 8.80 23.21 24.72
C ALA A 266 9.81 23.69 25.79
N ALA A 267 11.09 23.40 25.56
CA ALA A 267 12.16 23.76 26.48
C ALA A 267 12.20 25.28 26.68
N GLN A 268 12.45 25.70 27.92
CA GLN A 268 12.66 27.12 28.22
C GLN A 268 13.98 27.57 27.61
N LEU A 269 13.93 28.71 26.92
CA LEU A 269 15.11 29.32 26.33
C LEU A 269 15.97 29.96 27.42
N THR A 270 17.28 29.97 27.20
CA THR A 270 18.21 30.78 28.00
C THR A 270 18.04 32.27 27.66
N ALA A 271 18.54 33.15 28.53
CA ALA A 271 18.50 34.60 28.26
C ALA A 271 19.22 34.96 26.95
N GLU A 272 20.33 34.29 26.64
CA GLU A 272 21.07 34.48 25.38
C GLU A 272 20.26 34.04 24.16
N GLN A 273 19.56 32.91 24.24
CA GLN A 273 18.69 32.43 23.16
C GLN A 273 17.49 33.35 22.93
N GLU A 274 16.94 33.94 24.00
CA GLU A 274 15.89 34.96 23.92
C GLU A 274 16.37 36.23 23.21
N ASP A 275 17.58 36.69 23.52
CA ASP A 275 18.20 37.85 22.86
C ASP A 275 18.44 37.57 21.37
N ILE A 276 18.91 36.37 21.02
CA ILE A 276 19.05 35.93 19.62
C ILE A 276 17.69 35.95 18.91
N ARG A 277 16.65 35.38 19.53
CA ARG A 277 15.30 35.37 18.96
C ARG A 277 14.78 36.78 18.69
N ALA A 278 14.94 37.70 19.65
CA ALA A 278 14.55 39.10 19.50
C ALA A 278 15.33 39.79 18.36
N ARG A 279 16.63 39.49 18.22
CA ARG A 279 17.45 39.98 17.11
C ARG A 279 16.91 39.48 15.76
N LEU A 280 16.63 38.18 15.61
CA LEU A 280 16.09 37.63 14.36
C LEU A 280 14.76 38.28 13.98
N VAL A 281 13.88 38.55 14.95
CA VAL A 281 12.62 39.27 14.72
C VAL A 281 12.88 40.68 14.22
N SER A 282 13.81 41.41 14.83
CA SER A 282 14.18 42.77 14.38
C SER A 282 14.81 42.80 12.98
N LEU A 283 15.45 41.71 12.55
CA LEU A 283 15.99 41.56 11.21
C LEU A 283 14.92 41.21 10.15
N GLY A 284 13.70 40.86 10.58
CA GLY A 284 12.55 40.62 9.71
C GLY A 284 11.95 39.21 9.76
N LEU A 285 12.41 38.33 10.66
CA LEU A 285 11.78 37.02 10.86
C LEU A 285 10.44 37.19 11.61
N PRO A 286 9.33 36.58 11.18
CA PRO A 286 8.07 36.65 11.92
C PRO A 286 8.18 36.08 13.33
N GLU A 287 7.46 36.69 14.28
CA GLU A 287 7.48 36.27 15.69
C GLU A 287 7.05 34.81 15.88
N ASP A 288 6.10 34.32 15.08
CA ASP A 288 5.59 32.95 15.17
C ASP A 288 6.58 31.91 14.65
N VAL A 289 7.29 32.23 13.56
CA VAL A 289 8.40 31.40 13.05
C VAL A 289 9.56 31.40 14.06
N ALA A 290 9.93 32.57 14.58
CA ALA A 290 10.98 32.72 15.58
C ALA A 290 10.65 31.96 16.89
N ALA A 291 9.38 31.99 17.32
CA ALA A 291 8.91 31.25 18.49
C ALA A 291 8.87 29.71 18.31
N ALA A 292 8.92 29.23 17.07
CA ALA A 292 8.95 27.79 16.77
C ALA A 292 10.36 27.19 16.82
N LEU A 293 11.41 28.02 16.74
CA LEU A 293 12.81 27.57 16.79
C LEU A 293 13.18 27.11 18.21
N ASP A 294 13.99 26.06 18.31
CA ASP A 294 14.56 25.63 19.59
C ASP A 294 15.89 26.33 19.87
N GLY A 295 16.43 26.13 21.07
CA GLY A 295 17.69 26.75 21.47
C GLY A 295 18.85 26.40 20.52
N ALA A 296 18.90 25.15 20.04
CA ALA A 296 19.94 24.70 19.10
C ALA A 296 19.83 25.41 17.74
N GLU A 297 18.63 25.56 17.18
CA GLU A 297 18.42 26.26 15.93
C GLU A 297 18.65 27.78 16.07
N LEU A 298 18.29 28.37 17.21
CA LEU A 298 18.60 29.76 17.52
C LEU A 298 20.11 29.99 17.59
N GLU A 299 20.86 29.11 18.25
CA GLU A 299 22.32 29.18 18.33
C GLU A 299 22.98 29.09 16.94
N ARG A 300 22.48 28.23 16.05
CA ARG A 300 22.93 28.16 14.64
C ARG A 300 22.68 29.48 13.90
N CYS A 301 21.60 30.16 14.22
CA CYS A 301 21.20 31.42 13.60
C CYS A 301 21.76 32.66 14.33
N ALA A 302 22.56 32.49 15.38
CA ALA A 302 22.98 33.59 16.27
C ALA A 302 23.72 34.71 15.55
N GLN A 303 24.46 34.38 14.49
CA GLN A 303 25.27 35.31 13.72
C GLN A 303 24.58 35.86 12.47
N ALA A 304 23.28 35.61 12.28
CA ALA A 304 22.55 36.08 11.10
C ALA A 304 22.67 37.60 10.90
N GLU A 305 23.08 38.00 9.70
CA GLU A 305 23.30 39.40 9.30
C GLU A 305 22.04 40.00 8.67
N ALA A 306 21.27 39.19 7.94
CA ALA A 306 20.03 39.60 7.29
C ALA A 306 19.01 38.45 7.24
N VAL A 307 17.72 38.81 7.29
CA VAL A 307 16.61 37.90 7.04
C VAL A 307 15.86 38.36 5.80
N ARG A 308 15.52 37.41 4.91
CA ARG A 308 14.70 37.67 3.72
C ARG A 308 13.61 36.62 3.60
N ALA A 309 12.43 37.06 3.16
CA ALA A 309 11.35 36.15 2.80
C ALA A 309 11.57 35.57 1.41
N GLY A 310 11.25 34.29 1.22
CA GLY A 310 11.08 33.72 -0.11
C GLY A 310 9.91 34.39 -0.83
N ARG A 311 10.08 34.69 -2.11
CA ARG A 311 9.02 35.22 -2.97
C ARG A 311 8.28 34.04 -3.60
N THR A 312 6.96 34.04 -3.48
CA THR A 312 6.12 33.07 -4.18
C THR A 312 5.69 33.64 -5.54
N TYR A 313 5.35 32.75 -6.47
CA TYR A 313 4.83 33.09 -7.78
C TYR A 313 3.88 32.00 -8.24
N ASP A 314 2.97 32.36 -9.13
CA ASP A 314 2.05 31.40 -9.71
C ASP A 314 2.77 30.54 -10.75
N THR A 315 2.85 29.24 -10.49
CA THR A 315 3.41 28.24 -11.43
C THR A 315 2.35 27.56 -12.27
N ASP A 316 1.06 27.68 -11.92
CA ASP A 316 -0.02 27.01 -12.64
C ASP A 316 -0.64 27.96 -13.67
N HIS A 317 -0.01 28.03 -14.84
CA HIS A 317 -0.55 28.84 -15.95
C HIS A 317 -1.73 28.16 -16.67
N THR A 318 -2.25 27.04 -16.16
CA THR A 318 -3.39 26.33 -16.77
C THR A 318 -4.75 26.81 -16.29
N ASP A 319 -4.77 27.56 -15.19
CA ASP A 319 -5.96 28.26 -14.71
C ASP A 319 -5.71 29.78 -14.61
N ASN A 320 -6.71 30.49 -14.07
CA ASN A 320 -6.63 31.93 -13.80
C ASN A 320 -6.64 32.21 -12.28
N GLU A 321 -6.36 31.20 -11.45
CA GLU A 321 -6.40 31.30 -10.00
C GLU A 321 -5.04 31.75 -9.47
N THR A 322 -4.98 32.96 -8.90
CA THR A 322 -3.76 33.41 -8.25
C THR A 322 -3.63 32.79 -6.86
N PRO A 323 -2.43 32.36 -6.43
CA PRO A 323 -2.20 31.89 -5.06
C PRO A 323 -2.73 32.88 -4.03
N ARG A 324 -3.53 32.40 -3.08
CA ARG A 324 -3.98 33.23 -1.94
C ARG A 324 -2.80 33.44 -1.01
N THR A 325 -2.40 34.69 -0.80
CA THR A 325 -1.26 35.04 0.05
C THR A 325 -1.66 35.92 1.23
N ASP A 326 -0.92 35.79 2.31
CA ASP A 326 -0.94 36.71 3.45
C ASP A 326 0.49 37.15 3.74
N GLY A 327 0.86 38.31 3.19
CA GLY A 327 2.25 38.74 3.11
C GLY A 327 3.10 37.74 2.30
N PRO A 328 4.25 37.27 2.83
CA PRO A 328 5.10 36.30 2.15
C PRO A 328 4.61 34.84 2.28
N ALA A 329 3.53 34.59 3.01
CA ALA A 329 3.00 33.26 3.22
C ALA A 329 1.90 32.92 2.19
N VAL A 330 1.82 31.64 1.82
CA VAL A 330 0.83 31.09 0.88
C VAL A 330 -0.20 30.29 1.65
N LEU A 331 -1.48 30.55 1.38
CA LEU A 331 -2.63 29.91 2.03
C LEU A 331 -3.26 28.87 1.10
N HIS A 332 -3.51 27.68 1.63
CA HIS A 332 -4.17 26.60 0.92
C HIS A 332 -5.29 25.98 1.76
N GLU A 333 -6.39 25.62 1.12
CA GLU A 333 -7.39 24.75 1.72
C GLU A 333 -6.92 23.30 1.66
N LEU A 334 -6.93 22.62 2.80
CA LEU A 334 -6.45 21.24 2.91
C LEU A 334 -7.29 20.46 3.94
N GLY A 335 -8.01 19.42 3.48
CA GLY A 335 -8.77 18.53 4.38
C GLY A 335 -9.85 19.22 5.21
N GLY A 336 -10.53 20.24 4.66
CA GLY A 336 -11.55 21.02 5.37
C GLY A 336 -10.98 22.13 6.27
N GLY A 337 -9.66 22.20 6.42
CA GLY A 337 -8.94 23.26 7.11
C GLY A 337 -8.24 24.24 6.17
N GLU A 338 -7.45 25.13 6.75
CA GLU A 338 -6.61 26.11 6.04
C GLU A 338 -5.17 25.98 6.55
N ALA A 339 -4.25 25.72 5.63
CA ALA A 339 -2.82 25.61 5.89
C ALA A 339 -2.08 26.81 5.30
N GLU A 340 -1.03 27.22 5.99
CA GLU A 340 -0.14 28.29 5.58
C GLU A 340 1.27 27.74 5.40
N LEU A 341 1.90 28.10 4.29
CA LEU A 341 3.29 27.77 3.95
C LEU A 341 4.10 29.05 3.82
N SER A 342 5.29 29.10 4.40
CA SER A 342 6.23 30.21 4.21
C SER A 342 7.68 29.70 4.21
N SER A 343 8.58 30.50 3.64
CA SER A 343 10.00 30.19 3.61
C SER A 343 10.85 31.43 3.86
N TRP A 344 11.92 31.25 4.62
CA TRP A 344 12.75 32.33 5.15
C TRP A 344 14.23 32.00 4.98
N LEU A 345 15.01 32.99 4.57
CA LEU A 345 16.44 32.90 4.35
C LEU A 345 17.16 33.75 5.39
N LEU A 346 18.05 33.13 6.14
CA LEU A 346 18.91 33.78 7.11
C LEU A 346 20.33 33.76 6.54
N PHE A 347 20.85 34.95 6.24
CA PHE A 347 22.22 35.12 5.75
C PHE A 347 23.18 35.09 6.93
N LEU A 348 24.04 34.07 6.95
CA LEU A 348 25.06 33.84 7.96
C LEU A 348 26.44 34.28 7.42
N PRO A 349 27.43 34.47 8.30
CA PRO A 349 28.82 34.69 7.88
C PRO A 349 29.36 33.53 7.03
N GLU A 350 30.51 33.76 6.40
CA GLU A 350 31.21 32.76 5.55
C GLU A 350 30.38 32.31 4.34
N ASP A 351 29.58 33.23 3.78
CA ASP A 351 28.72 32.97 2.62
C ASP A 351 27.82 31.75 2.85
N GLN A 352 27.19 31.65 4.02
CA GLN A 352 26.23 30.59 4.32
C GLN A 352 24.81 31.15 4.38
N VAL A 353 23.84 30.36 3.93
CA VAL A 353 22.42 30.69 4.02
C VAL A 353 21.69 29.56 4.70
N ARG A 354 21.07 29.87 5.84
CA ARG A 354 20.16 28.95 6.54
C ARG A 354 18.75 29.19 6.03
N GLN A 355 18.19 28.21 5.34
CA GLN A 355 16.80 28.26 4.87
C GLN A 355 15.88 27.58 5.88
N ILE A 356 14.81 28.25 6.27
CA ILE A 356 13.77 27.74 7.17
C ILE A 356 12.44 27.72 6.41
N HIS A 357 11.91 26.52 6.21
CA HIS A 357 10.61 26.28 5.57
C HIS A 357 9.59 25.93 6.64
N PHE A 358 8.52 26.69 6.71
CA PHE A 358 7.57 26.65 7.81
C PHE A 358 6.15 26.37 7.31
N PHE A 359 5.41 25.57 8.07
CA PHE A 359 3.98 25.41 7.89
C PHE A 359 3.22 25.62 9.21
N ARG A 360 1.98 26.10 9.10
CA ARG A 360 1.01 26.09 10.19
C ARG A 360 -0.39 25.79 9.68
N TYR A 361 -1.18 25.11 10.49
CA TYR A 361 -2.61 24.99 10.28
C TYR A 361 -3.30 26.19 10.97
N ARG A 362 -3.88 27.10 10.17
CA ARG A 362 -4.77 28.17 10.67
C ARG A 362 -6.11 27.61 11.13
N ALA A 363 -6.60 26.63 10.37
CA ALA A 363 -7.71 25.77 10.77
C ALA A 363 -7.28 24.31 10.59
N MET A 364 -7.47 23.51 11.64
CA MET A 364 -7.10 22.09 11.63
C MET A 364 -7.94 21.31 10.61
N PRO A 365 -7.36 20.33 9.90
CA PRO A 365 -8.11 19.47 9.00
C PRO A 365 -9.04 18.51 9.76
N ASP A 366 -10.03 17.96 9.07
CA ASP A 366 -11.05 17.07 9.64
C ASP A 366 -10.50 15.70 10.06
N LEU A 367 -9.53 15.18 9.31
CA LEU A 367 -8.91 13.88 9.56
C LEU A 367 -7.51 14.02 10.14
N HIS A 368 -7.17 13.18 11.12
CA HIS A 368 -5.88 13.24 11.82
C HIS A 368 -5.17 11.88 11.74
N LEU A 369 -5.00 11.39 10.51
CA LEU A 369 -4.43 10.06 10.24
C LEU A 369 -3.00 10.18 9.72
N GLN A 370 -2.80 10.70 8.51
CA GLN A 370 -1.48 10.80 7.90
C GLN A 370 -1.21 12.21 7.41
N GLU A 371 -0.12 12.79 7.89
CA GLU A 371 0.45 14.06 7.45
C GLU A 371 1.89 13.87 7.00
N GLN A 372 2.33 14.69 6.05
CA GLN A 372 3.74 14.80 5.69
C GLN A 372 4.06 16.22 5.31
N PHE A 373 5.19 16.71 5.83
CA PHE A 373 5.81 17.95 5.41
C PHE A 373 7.13 17.64 4.72
N SER A 374 7.35 18.21 3.54
CA SER A 374 8.59 17.99 2.78
C SER A 374 9.00 19.24 2.01
N VAL A 375 10.29 19.37 1.79
CA VAL A 375 10.86 20.43 0.96
C VAL A 375 11.66 19.77 -0.16
N ASP A 376 11.57 20.37 -1.34
CA ASP A 376 12.36 20.02 -2.50
C ASP A 376 13.22 21.23 -2.88
N PRO A 377 14.51 21.22 -2.48
CA PRO A 377 15.48 22.21 -2.92
C PRO A 377 15.72 22.17 -4.44
N SER A 378 16.29 23.22 -5.03
CA SER A 378 16.64 23.21 -6.47
C SER A 378 17.69 22.16 -6.86
N GLY A 379 18.55 21.78 -5.92
CA GLY A 379 19.79 21.03 -6.15
C GLY A 379 20.98 21.88 -6.60
N ASN A 380 20.77 23.17 -6.91
CA ASN A 380 21.84 24.07 -7.37
C ASN A 380 22.97 24.24 -6.34
N PHE A 381 22.60 24.22 -5.07
CA PHE A 381 23.53 24.32 -3.94
C PHE A 381 23.51 23.02 -3.14
N HIS A 382 24.68 22.63 -2.64
CA HIS A 382 24.76 21.54 -1.68
C HIS A 382 24.06 21.95 -0.38
N ALA A 383 23.09 21.13 0.05
CA ALA A 383 22.32 21.35 1.26
C ALA A 383 22.76 20.36 2.34
N GLU A 384 23.05 20.88 3.52
CA GLU A 384 23.53 20.12 4.67
C GLU A 384 22.89 20.58 5.99
N ASP A 385 23.23 19.91 7.08
CA ASP A 385 22.80 20.29 8.45
C ASP A 385 21.26 20.34 8.62
N TYR A 386 20.57 19.34 8.08
CA TYR A 386 19.11 19.24 8.13
C TYR A 386 18.59 19.18 9.56
N ALA A 387 17.63 20.03 9.86
CA ALA A 387 16.89 20.04 11.11
C ALA A 387 15.40 20.17 10.85
N GLY A 388 14.58 19.77 11.81
CA GLY A 388 13.16 20.06 11.77
C GLY A 388 12.50 19.85 13.11
N ARG A 389 11.35 20.49 13.28
CA ARG A 389 10.61 20.46 14.53
C ARG A 389 9.12 20.56 14.25
N LEU A 390 8.36 19.91 15.12
CA LEU A 390 6.91 19.89 15.09
C LEU A 390 6.38 20.33 16.45
N LEU A 391 5.45 21.27 16.47
CA LEU A 391 4.87 21.85 17.67
C LEU A 391 3.35 21.85 17.59
N TRP A 392 2.71 21.61 18.72
CA TRP A 392 1.26 21.78 18.83
C TRP A 392 0.85 22.20 20.23
N GLU A 393 -0.30 22.87 20.29
CA GLU A 393 -0.91 23.31 21.55
C GLU A 393 -1.89 22.24 22.05
N LYS A 394 -1.80 21.92 23.34
CA LYS A 394 -2.74 21.01 24.00
C LYS A 394 -2.95 21.42 25.46
N ASN A 395 -4.21 21.65 25.85
CA ASN A 395 -4.58 22.07 27.21
C ASN A 395 -3.81 23.34 27.69
N GLY A 396 -3.56 24.29 26.79
CA GLY A 396 -2.81 25.51 27.09
C GLY A 396 -1.30 25.35 27.25
N GLN A 397 -0.74 24.17 26.90
CA GLN A 397 0.70 23.91 26.89
C GLN A 397 1.19 23.62 25.47
N THR A 398 2.31 24.23 25.08
CA THR A 398 3.00 23.93 23.83
C THR A 398 3.86 22.69 23.99
N LEU A 399 3.54 21.66 23.21
CA LEU A 399 4.31 20.43 23.10
C LEU A 399 5.14 20.47 21.83
N ALA A 400 6.34 19.91 21.89
CA ALA A 400 7.27 19.85 20.77
C ALA A 400 7.87 18.45 20.62
N VAL A 401 8.21 18.12 19.39
CA VAL A 401 9.00 16.94 19.04
C VAL A 401 9.94 17.30 17.89
N SER A 402 11.15 16.75 17.92
CA SER A 402 12.10 16.83 16.81
C SER A 402 11.99 15.53 16.02
N PRO A 403 11.24 15.50 14.90
CA PRO A 403 11.08 14.30 14.11
C PRO A 403 12.41 13.92 13.43
N GLU A 404 12.59 12.63 13.18
CA GLU A 404 13.67 12.15 12.33
C GLU A 404 13.41 12.63 10.88
N ILE A 405 14.33 13.45 10.37
CA ILE A 405 14.28 13.95 8.99
C ILE A 405 14.74 12.86 8.04
N ARG A 406 13.84 12.47 7.15
CA ARG A 406 14.14 11.53 6.07
C ARG A 406 14.57 12.31 4.84
N LEU A 407 15.75 11.99 4.34
CA LEU A 407 16.28 12.55 3.12
C LEU A 407 15.92 11.62 1.97
N ALA A 408 14.98 12.04 1.13
CA ALA A 408 14.74 11.39 -0.14
C ALA A 408 15.77 11.94 -1.14
N GLY A 409 16.56 11.09 -1.78
CA GLY A 409 17.74 11.53 -2.55
C GLY A 409 19.02 10.71 -2.30
N GLY A 410 18.91 9.61 -1.56
CA GLY A 410 20.01 8.67 -1.35
C GLY A 410 19.73 7.77 -0.15
N GLN A 411 18.85 6.79 -0.34
CA GLN A 411 18.93 5.54 0.42
C GLN A 411 20.27 4.89 0.04
N THR A 412 20.93 4.19 0.96
CA THR A 412 22.32 3.72 0.77
C THR A 412 22.51 3.05 -0.60
N ALA A 413 23.71 3.10 -1.19
CA ALA A 413 23.97 2.55 -2.53
C ALA A 413 23.51 1.09 -2.72
N GLU A 414 23.38 0.36 -1.61
CA GLU A 414 22.92 -1.02 -1.47
C GLU A 414 21.37 -1.18 -1.59
N GLU A 415 20.59 -0.10 -1.43
CA GLU A 415 19.12 -0.06 -1.49
C GLU A 415 18.58 0.52 -2.81
N LEU A 416 19.46 1.06 -3.66
CA LEU A 416 19.08 1.75 -4.90
C LEU A 416 19.00 0.77 -6.08
N THR A 417 17.99 0.93 -6.93
CA THR A 417 17.95 0.24 -8.23
C THR A 417 19.03 0.77 -9.16
N GLU A 418 19.47 -0.02 -10.14
CA GLU A 418 20.49 0.40 -11.14
C GLU A 418 20.11 1.72 -11.85
N ASP A 419 18.82 1.96 -12.08
CA ASP A 419 18.33 3.24 -12.63
C ASP A 419 18.44 4.40 -11.66
N GLN A 420 18.12 4.17 -10.38
CA GLN A 420 18.29 5.20 -9.37
C GLN A 420 19.77 5.53 -9.23
N GLN A 421 20.63 4.53 -9.24
CA GLN A 421 22.08 4.71 -9.29
C GLN A 421 22.52 5.53 -10.51
N LEU A 422 21.99 5.25 -11.72
CA LEU A 422 22.27 6.04 -12.92
C LEU A 422 21.83 7.51 -12.79
N TRP A 423 20.65 7.76 -12.22
CA TRP A 423 20.18 9.13 -11.95
C TRP A 423 21.09 9.86 -10.98
N TYR A 424 21.48 9.19 -9.89
CA TYR A 424 22.42 9.74 -8.94
C TYR A 424 23.81 9.93 -9.55
N GLU A 425 24.26 9.06 -10.44
CA GLU A 425 25.52 9.25 -11.18
C GLU A 425 25.44 10.46 -12.11
N LEU A 426 24.33 10.63 -12.84
CA LEU A 426 24.10 11.79 -13.70
C LEU A 426 24.02 13.09 -12.89
N GLU A 427 23.32 13.04 -11.76
CA GLU A 427 23.16 14.15 -10.84
C GLU A 427 24.47 14.51 -10.16
N LEU A 428 25.22 13.52 -9.68
CA LEU A 428 26.57 13.69 -9.13
C LEU A 428 27.54 14.23 -10.20
N HIS A 429 27.41 13.79 -11.46
CA HIS A 429 28.21 14.32 -12.56
C HIS A 429 27.85 15.78 -12.89
N ARG A 430 26.55 16.14 -12.81
CA ARG A 430 26.05 17.48 -13.13
C ARG A 430 26.29 18.49 -12.01
N LEU A 431 26.03 18.10 -10.77
CA LEU A 431 26.03 18.98 -9.60
C LEU A 431 27.32 18.86 -8.78
N GLY A 432 28.03 17.73 -8.85
CA GLY A 432 29.18 17.42 -7.99
C GLY A 432 28.80 16.89 -6.61
N HIS A 433 27.51 16.86 -6.28
CA HIS A 433 26.95 16.37 -5.02
C HIS A 433 25.56 15.74 -5.24
N LEU A 434 25.07 15.03 -4.24
CA LEU A 434 23.72 14.47 -4.23
C LEU A 434 22.71 15.52 -3.76
N HIS A 435 21.56 15.58 -4.43
CA HIS A 435 20.44 16.41 -4.03
C HIS A 435 19.50 15.61 -3.13
N TYR A 436 19.14 16.20 -1.99
CA TYR A 436 18.23 15.58 -1.02
C TYR A 436 17.01 16.45 -0.78
N SER A 437 15.83 15.84 -0.85
CA SER A 437 14.55 16.40 -0.46
C SER A 437 14.19 15.95 0.96
N PRO A 438 14.36 16.81 1.98
CA PRO A 438 14.03 16.46 3.36
C PRO A 438 12.52 16.35 3.58
N SER A 439 12.11 15.37 4.38
CA SER A 439 10.72 15.16 4.74
C SER A 439 10.57 14.54 6.12
N PHE A 440 9.43 14.78 6.77
CA PHE A 440 9.00 13.99 7.91
C PHE A 440 7.49 13.75 7.84
N SER A 441 7.03 12.65 8.43
CA SER A 441 5.62 12.27 8.45
C SER A 441 5.13 12.10 9.87
N PHE A 442 3.88 12.50 10.12
CA PHE A 442 3.29 12.54 11.45
C PHE A 442 1.78 12.32 11.38
N SER A 443 1.15 12.18 12.54
CA SER A 443 -0.30 12.27 12.69
C SER A 443 -0.60 13.44 13.62
N ILE A 444 -1.60 14.22 13.28
CA ILE A 444 -2.09 15.25 14.20
C ILE A 444 -2.51 14.57 15.52
N PRO A 445 -1.92 14.96 16.67
CA PRO A 445 -2.27 14.38 17.95
C PRO A 445 -3.71 14.69 18.34
N ARG A 446 -4.38 13.76 19.03
CA ARG A 446 -5.76 13.99 19.50
C ARG A 446 -5.81 15.17 20.48
N GLY A 447 -6.73 16.09 20.19
CA GLY A 447 -6.94 17.30 20.99
C GLY A 447 -5.88 18.39 20.77
N ALA A 448 -5.14 18.35 19.65
CA ALA A 448 -4.31 19.47 19.23
C ALA A 448 -5.22 20.63 18.78
N GLU A 449 -5.02 21.81 19.35
CA GLU A 449 -5.82 23.01 19.03
C GLU A 449 -5.17 23.85 17.92
N GLY A 450 -3.85 23.76 17.79
CA GLY A 450 -3.08 24.36 16.71
C GLY A 450 -1.81 23.57 16.49
N MET A 451 -1.34 23.51 15.25
CA MET A 451 -0.18 22.72 14.87
C MET A 451 0.66 23.45 13.84
N ARG A 452 1.97 23.44 14.07
CA ARG A 452 2.98 24.09 13.24
C ARG A 452 4.26 23.29 13.22
N GLY A 453 5.07 23.49 12.20
CA GLY A 453 6.37 22.83 12.11
C GLY A 453 7.24 23.45 11.04
N TRP A 454 8.50 23.04 11.05
CA TRP A 454 9.48 23.53 10.09
C TRP A 454 10.53 22.49 9.74
N ILE A 455 11.15 22.69 8.58
CA ILE A 455 12.36 22.02 8.11
C ILE A 455 13.36 23.11 7.77
N ALA A 456 14.60 22.94 8.22
CA ALA A 456 15.70 23.84 7.88
C ALA A 456 16.90 23.06 7.34
N TYR A 457 17.66 23.72 6.48
CA TYR A 457 18.95 23.24 6.00
C TYR A 457 19.85 24.43 5.69
N THR A 458 21.15 24.18 5.65
CA THR A 458 22.17 25.18 5.32
C THR A 458 22.67 24.93 3.91
N THR A 459 22.78 25.99 3.11
CA THR A 459 23.46 25.97 1.82
C THR A 459 24.59 26.97 1.81
N ALA A 460 25.68 26.65 1.13
CA ALA A 460 26.70 27.64 0.82
C ALA A 460 26.19 28.58 -0.29
N ALA A 461 26.24 29.88 -0.05
CA ALA A 461 26.09 30.93 -1.05
C ALA A 461 27.36 31.01 -1.91
N VAL A 462 27.63 29.94 -2.66
CA VAL A 462 28.78 29.89 -3.56
C VAL A 462 28.46 30.70 -4.82
N PRO A 463 29.43 31.45 -5.38
CA PRO A 463 29.31 32.07 -6.68
C PRO A 463 28.92 31.06 -7.76
N SER A 464 27.82 31.30 -8.46
CA SER A 464 27.47 30.52 -9.64
C SER A 464 28.40 30.90 -10.79
N PRO A 465 29.01 29.94 -11.51
CA PRO A 465 29.82 30.22 -12.71
C PRO A 465 28.97 30.76 -13.87
N LEU A 466 27.64 30.84 -13.73
CA LEU A 466 26.71 31.39 -14.71
C LEU A 466 26.55 32.91 -14.63
N VAL A 467 27.15 33.59 -13.64
CA VAL A 467 27.07 35.04 -13.45
C VAL A 467 28.46 35.64 -13.70
N GLU A 468 28.59 36.45 -14.77
CA GLU A 468 29.86 36.97 -15.27
C GLU A 468 30.47 38.09 -14.39
N ASP A 469 29.68 38.77 -13.54
CA ASP A 469 30.14 39.88 -12.69
C ASP A 469 30.19 39.48 -11.20
N PRO A 470 31.38 39.51 -10.56
CA PRO A 470 31.55 39.26 -9.13
C PRO A 470 30.82 40.22 -8.18
N SER A 471 30.41 41.39 -8.67
CA SER A 471 29.70 42.40 -7.87
C SER A 471 28.17 42.19 -7.82
N ASP A 472 27.63 41.31 -8.67
CA ASP A 472 26.22 40.88 -8.70
C ASP A 472 26.00 39.51 -8.01
N TRP A 473 27.05 38.97 -7.35
CA TRP A 473 26.98 37.72 -6.60
C TRP A 473 26.05 37.83 -5.42
N SER A 474 24.85 37.34 -5.65
CA SER A 474 23.75 37.53 -4.76
C SER A 474 23.02 36.18 -4.79
N TYR A 475 22.97 35.53 -3.64
CA TYR A 475 22.41 34.19 -3.48
C TYR A 475 21.06 34.11 -4.18
N GLY A 476 20.93 33.22 -5.17
CA GLY A 476 19.78 33.11 -6.04
C GLY A 476 19.31 31.68 -6.15
N ASP A 477 18.17 31.34 -5.55
CA ASP A 477 17.69 29.94 -5.53
C ASP A 477 16.16 29.83 -5.61
N PHE A 478 15.67 28.64 -5.94
CA PHE A 478 14.26 28.30 -5.92
C PHE A 478 14.03 26.94 -5.26
N TRP A 479 12.87 26.73 -4.66
CA TRP A 479 12.53 25.48 -3.99
C TRP A 479 11.00 25.34 -3.90
N TYR A 480 10.55 24.13 -3.59
CA TYR A 480 9.14 23.83 -3.42
C TYR A 480 8.88 23.31 -2.02
N VAL A 481 7.88 23.86 -1.36
CA VAL A 481 7.43 23.42 -0.03
C VAL A 481 6.12 22.67 -0.21
N PHE A 482 6.03 21.46 0.33
CA PHE A 482 4.86 20.60 0.22
C PHE A 482 4.30 20.27 1.61
N LEU A 483 2.99 20.34 1.73
CA LEU A 483 2.24 19.78 2.84
C LEU A 483 1.20 18.80 2.29
N ARG A 484 1.19 17.60 2.86
CA ARG A 484 0.35 16.49 2.40
C ARG A 484 -0.51 15.98 3.54
N HIS A 485 -1.76 15.71 3.22
CA HIS A 485 -2.79 15.34 4.18
C HIS A 485 -3.70 14.25 3.60
N GLN A 486 -4.10 13.29 4.42
CA GLN A 486 -5.07 12.26 4.05
C GLN A 486 -6.51 12.74 4.24
N GLU A 487 -7.18 13.11 3.13
CA GLU A 487 -8.56 13.61 3.14
C GLU A 487 -9.64 12.51 3.23
N ARG A 488 -9.30 11.26 2.93
CA ARG A 488 -10.26 10.14 2.95
C ARG A 488 -9.83 9.02 3.88
N TRP A 489 -10.68 8.70 4.86
CA TRP A 489 -10.43 7.60 5.78
C TRP A 489 -10.55 6.23 5.10
N LEU A 490 -11.65 5.97 4.38
CA LEU A 490 -11.88 4.73 3.64
C LEU A 490 -11.18 4.76 2.29
N HIS A 491 -10.16 3.93 2.18
CA HIS A 491 -9.47 3.63 0.95
C HIS A 491 -8.93 2.21 1.04
N TYR A 492 -8.84 1.54 -0.10
CA TYR A 492 -8.28 0.20 -0.18
C TYR A 492 -7.61 0.05 -1.56
N PRO A 493 -6.43 -0.58 -1.66
CA PRO A 493 -5.55 -0.97 -0.55
C PRO A 493 -5.03 0.25 0.24
N PHE A 494 -4.34 0.02 1.35
CA PHE A 494 -3.73 1.07 2.16
C PHE A 494 -2.73 1.88 1.33
N VAL A 495 -2.83 3.21 1.43
CA VAL A 495 -1.90 4.13 0.77
C VAL A 495 -1.10 4.84 1.86
N SER A 496 0.22 4.67 1.81
CA SER A 496 1.17 5.25 2.75
C SER A 496 1.57 6.65 2.28
N ILE A 497 1.41 7.66 3.13
CA ILE A 497 1.87 9.02 2.80
C ILE A 497 3.39 9.11 2.68
N ARG A 498 4.12 8.18 3.33
CA ARG A 498 5.58 8.14 3.30
C ARG A 498 6.13 7.89 1.90
N ASP A 499 5.34 7.29 1.03
CA ASP A 499 5.72 6.97 -0.35
C ASP A 499 5.84 8.25 -1.20
N LEU A 500 5.30 9.38 -0.71
CA LEU A 500 5.40 10.70 -1.34
C LEU A 500 6.59 11.53 -0.82
N GLY A 501 7.37 11.01 0.14
CA GLY A 501 8.55 11.71 0.65
C GLY A 501 9.58 11.90 -0.47
N GLY A 502 9.89 13.16 -0.81
CA GLY A 502 10.77 13.52 -1.94
C GLY A 502 10.08 13.54 -3.31
N SER A 503 8.78 13.29 -3.38
CA SER A 503 8.03 13.50 -4.62
C SER A 503 7.83 15.00 -4.86
N ARG A 504 8.05 15.44 -6.10
CA ARG A 504 7.64 16.78 -6.59
C ARG A 504 6.18 16.81 -7.06
N SER A 505 5.43 15.71 -6.89
CA SER A 505 4.03 15.63 -7.30
C SER A 505 3.12 16.35 -6.30
N ALA A 506 2.34 17.29 -6.82
CA ALA A 506 1.31 18.03 -6.11
C ALA A 506 -0.12 17.46 -6.30
N GLY A 507 -0.28 16.43 -7.14
CA GLY A 507 -1.58 15.86 -7.45
C GLY A 507 -2.19 15.02 -6.32
N ALA A 508 -3.45 14.62 -6.50
CA ALA A 508 -4.08 13.62 -5.66
C ALA A 508 -3.41 12.25 -5.86
N TYR A 509 -2.98 11.63 -4.77
CA TYR A 509 -2.43 10.27 -4.76
C TYR A 509 -3.32 9.39 -3.89
N GLY A 510 -4.29 8.73 -4.54
CA GLY A 510 -5.31 7.95 -3.84
C GLY A 510 -6.12 8.81 -2.86
N PRO A 511 -6.09 8.52 -1.54
CA PRO A 511 -6.77 9.31 -0.51
C PRO A 511 -6.00 10.56 -0.05
N ILE A 512 -4.77 10.76 -0.53
CA ILE A 512 -3.88 11.84 -0.09
C ILE A 512 -4.01 13.01 -1.05
N ARG A 513 -4.15 14.20 -0.49
CA ARG A 513 -4.05 15.47 -1.20
C ARG A 513 -2.76 16.16 -0.81
N SER A 514 -2.11 16.73 -1.80
CA SER A 514 -0.90 17.54 -1.62
C SER A 514 -1.24 18.99 -1.95
N VAL A 515 -0.71 19.91 -1.16
CA VAL A 515 -0.63 21.34 -1.50
C VAL A 515 0.83 21.72 -1.54
N TYR A 516 1.17 22.68 -2.39
CA TYR A 516 2.54 23.11 -2.57
C TYR A 516 2.61 24.60 -2.84
N ALA A 517 3.71 25.20 -2.43
CA ALA A 517 4.05 26.58 -2.73
C ALA A 517 5.45 26.64 -3.31
N PRO A 518 5.62 27.17 -4.53
CA PRO A 518 6.93 27.52 -5.05
C PRO A 518 7.44 28.79 -4.36
N PHE A 519 8.72 28.79 -4.04
CA PHE A 519 9.41 29.96 -3.53
C PHE A 519 10.71 30.15 -4.30
N ASN A 520 11.09 31.41 -4.49
CA ASN A 520 12.41 31.77 -4.96
C ASN A 520 12.96 32.96 -4.19
N PHE A 521 14.26 33.15 -4.30
CA PHE A 521 14.91 34.38 -3.89
C PHE A 521 15.92 34.73 -4.96
N TYR A 522 15.75 35.89 -5.58
CA TYR A 522 16.70 36.50 -6.48
C TYR A 522 16.87 37.97 -6.05
N PRO A 523 18.10 38.45 -5.83
CA PRO A 523 18.36 39.72 -5.15
C PRO A 523 17.89 40.98 -5.87
#